data_AF-A0A8H3XGU6-F1
#
_entry.id   AF-A0A8H3XGU6-F1
#
_cell.length_a   1.000
_cell.length_b   1.000
_cell.length_c   1.000
_cell.angle_alpha   90.00
_cell.angle_beta   90.00
_cell.angle_gamma   90.00
#
_symmetry.space_group_name_H-M   'P 1'
#
loop_
_entity.id
_entity.type
_entity.pdbx_description
1 polymer ?
#
loop_
_entity_poly.entity_id
_entity_poly.type
_entity_poly.pdbx_seq_one_letter_code
_entity_poly.pdbx_strand_id
1 'polypeptide(L)'
;MILLCLTFIFLIITLPFWLLKSPFFLIFSPFGCFVWLIYHLYNKQYTTQKMLTELANFPRRTQEIIHEWANIVRTKYAITEDEEDVLYMGDPLLIIEWDKNGLQQRGIQKTAIINGKSKNKLTYGQRGVPTLGRMYSVVAERKGAFKVTEIHNVFSL
;
A
#
# COMPACT_ATOMS: atom_id res chain seq x y z
N MET A 1 -57.12 -33.96 -4.02
CA MET A 1 -56.13 -33.31 -4.92
C MET A 1 -55.89 -31.83 -4.57
N ILE A 2 -56.92 -30.99 -4.47
CA ILE A 2 -56.75 -29.53 -4.24
C ILE A 2 -56.01 -29.22 -2.92
N LEU A 3 -56.32 -29.95 -1.85
CA LEU A 3 -55.68 -29.76 -0.54
C LEU A 3 -54.17 -30.07 -0.54
N LEU A 4 -53.74 -31.11 -1.27
CA LEU A 4 -52.33 -31.48 -1.45
C LEU A 4 -51.55 -30.41 -2.24
N CYS A 5 -52.21 -29.75 -3.18
CA CYS A 5 -51.61 -28.69 -3.98
C CYS A 5 -51.35 -27.43 -3.13
N LEU A 6 -52.30 -27.08 -2.25
CA LEU A 6 -52.17 -25.93 -1.34
C LEU A 6 -51.06 -26.13 -0.31
N THR A 7 -50.91 -27.34 0.25
CA THR A 7 -49.82 -27.63 1.20
C THR A 7 -48.45 -27.59 0.53
N PHE A 8 -48.36 -27.99 -0.74
CA PHE A 8 -47.11 -27.96 -1.50
C PHE A 8 -46.68 -26.52 -1.82
N ILE A 9 -47.62 -25.66 -2.21
CA ILE A 9 -47.36 -24.22 -2.43
C ILE A 9 -46.91 -23.55 -1.13
N PHE A 10 -47.57 -23.86 0.00
CA PHE A 10 -47.17 -23.33 1.30
C PHE A 10 -45.76 -23.77 1.70
N LEU A 11 -45.38 -25.02 1.40
CA LEU A 11 -44.03 -25.53 1.63
C LEU A 11 -42.98 -24.76 0.83
N ILE A 12 -43.23 -24.51 -0.47
CA ILE A 12 -42.31 -23.76 -1.34
C ILE A 12 -42.15 -22.32 -0.87
N ILE A 13 -43.24 -21.68 -0.44
CA ILE A 13 -43.21 -20.27 0.01
C ILE A 13 -42.53 -20.15 1.38
N THR A 14 -42.71 -21.11 2.30
CA THR A 14 -42.17 -21.02 3.66
C THR A 14 -40.75 -21.57 3.84
N LEU A 15 -40.31 -22.47 2.95
CA LEU A 15 -38.93 -22.99 2.90
C LEU A 15 -37.85 -21.90 2.95
N PRO A 16 -37.87 -20.85 2.11
CA PRO A 16 -36.85 -19.80 2.16
C PRO A 16 -36.82 -19.04 3.50
N PHE A 17 -37.95 -18.93 4.20
CA PHE A 17 -38.02 -18.24 5.49
C PHE A 17 -37.49 -19.07 6.67
N TRP A 18 -37.62 -20.41 6.62
CA TRP A 18 -36.98 -21.30 7.59
C TRP A 18 -35.46 -21.37 7.42
N LEU A 19 -34.98 -21.28 6.18
CA LEU A 19 -33.55 -21.27 5.87
C LEU A 19 -32.87 -19.95 6.32
N LEU A 20 -33.62 -18.84 6.35
CA LEU A 20 -33.11 -17.53 6.80
C LEU A 20 -32.83 -17.43 8.31
N LYS A 21 -33.47 -18.27 9.14
CA LYS A 21 -33.27 -18.25 10.60
C LYS A 21 -32.18 -19.18 11.09
N SER A 22 -31.59 -19.98 10.22
CA SER A 22 -30.52 -20.89 10.59
C SER A 22 -29.17 -20.18 10.57
N PRO A 23 -28.40 -20.16 11.68
CA PRO A 23 -27.05 -19.59 11.70
C PRO A 23 -26.09 -20.34 10.76
N PHE A 24 -26.44 -21.56 10.33
CA PHE A 24 -25.62 -22.38 9.44
C PHE A 24 -25.74 -22.00 7.96
N PHE A 25 -26.77 -21.21 7.57
CA PHE A 25 -26.94 -20.81 6.17
C PHE A 25 -25.88 -19.81 5.70
N LEU A 26 -25.32 -18.98 6.58
CA LEU A 26 -24.27 -18.03 6.19
C LEU A 26 -22.95 -18.70 5.80
N ILE A 27 -22.68 -19.92 6.30
CA ILE A 27 -21.39 -20.60 6.12
C ILE A 27 -21.36 -21.45 4.84
N PHE A 28 -22.49 -22.06 4.45
CA PHE A 28 -22.59 -22.92 3.27
C PHE A 28 -23.37 -22.32 2.10
N SER A 29 -23.92 -21.12 2.28
CA SER A 29 -24.67 -20.46 1.22
C SER A 29 -23.73 -19.89 0.16
N PRO A 30 -24.06 -20.05 -1.15
CA PRO A 30 -23.36 -19.37 -2.22
C PRO A 30 -23.36 -17.83 -2.03
N PHE A 31 -24.30 -17.29 -1.25
CA PHE A 31 -24.34 -15.87 -0.88
C PHE A 31 -23.19 -15.47 0.07
N GLY A 32 -22.76 -16.35 0.97
CA GLY A 32 -21.61 -16.09 1.86
C GLY A 32 -20.30 -16.02 1.07
N CYS A 33 -20.07 -16.99 0.18
CA CYS A 33 -18.94 -16.97 -0.75
C CYS A 33 -18.97 -15.73 -1.66
N PHE A 34 -20.16 -15.29 -2.08
CA PHE A 34 -20.30 -14.09 -2.92
C PHE A 34 -19.97 -12.80 -2.16
N VAL A 35 -20.43 -12.64 -0.92
CA VAL A 35 -20.07 -11.50 -0.07
C VAL A 35 -18.58 -11.50 0.25
N TRP A 36 -18.00 -12.65 0.58
CA TRP A 36 -16.55 -12.79 0.78
C TRP A 36 -15.76 -12.45 -0.48
N LEU A 37 -16.21 -12.91 -1.65
CA LEU A 37 -15.59 -12.60 -2.93
C LEU A 37 -15.68 -11.09 -3.25
N ILE A 38 -16.83 -10.45 -3.02
CA ILE A 38 -16.97 -9.00 -3.18
C ILE A 38 -16.03 -8.26 -2.22
N TYR A 39 -15.97 -8.65 -0.95
CA TYR A 39 -15.09 -8.05 0.04
C TYR A 39 -13.62 -8.19 -0.37
N HIS A 40 -13.21 -9.38 -0.80
CA HIS A 40 -11.86 -9.66 -1.27
C HIS A 40 -11.50 -8.85 -2.52
N LEU A 41 -12.42 -8.75 -3.50
CA LEU A 41 -12.21 -7.93 -4.71
C LEU A 41 -12.13 -6.44 -4.39
N TYR A 42 -12.99 -5.94 -3.50
CA TYR A 42 -13.00 -4.55 -3.06
C TYR A 42 -11.68 -4.18 -2.36
N ASN A 43 -11.21 -5.00 -1.42
CA ASN A 43 -9.96 -4.76 -0.71
C ASN A 43 -8.74 -4.79 -1.65
N LYS A 44 -8.74 -5.69 -2.65
CA LYS A 44 -7.70 -5.76 -3.69
C LYS A 44 -7.67 -4.53 -4.61
N GLN A 45 -8.84 -4.00 -4.99
CA GLN A 45 -8.90 -2.77 -5.79
C GLN A 45 -8.48 -1.53 -5.00
N TYR A 46 -8.94 -1.39 -3.75
CA TYR A 46 -8.58 -0.26 -2.90
C TYR A 46 -7.07 -0.17 -2.64
N THR A 47 -6.42 -1.31 -2.36
CA THR A 47 -4.96 -1.38 -2.20
C THR A 47 -4.22 -0.98 -3.47
N THR A 48 -4.68 -1.47 -4.63
CA THR A 48 -4.08 -1.13 -5.93
C THR A 48 -4.25 0.35 -6.28
N GLN A 49 -5.42 0.94 -6.01
CA GLN A 49 -5.65 2.36 -6.27
C GLN A 49 -4.83 3.26 -5.34
N LYS A 50 -4.80 2.98 -4.02
CA LYS A 50 -3.98 3.74 -3.07
C LYS A 50 -2.51 3.75 -3.49
N MET A 51 -2.00 2.62 -3.96
CA MET A 51 -0.66 2.50 -4.54
C MET A 51 -0.46 3.41 -5.75
N LEU A 52 -1.35 3.34 -6.74
CA LEU A 52 -1.23 4.14 -7.96
C LEU A 52 -1.26 5.65 -7.68
N THR A 53 -2.09 6.09 -6.74
CA THR A 53 -2.19 7.51 -6.38
C THR A 53 -0.93 8.02 -5.68
N GLU A 54 -0.34 7.26 -4.76
CA GLU A 54 0.92 7.66 -4.11
C GLU A 54 2.12 7.62 -5.07
N LEU A 55 2.14 6.68 -6.02
CA LEU A 55 3.21 6.58 -7.03
C LEU A 55 3.12 7.64 -8.13
N ALA A 56 1.93 8.16 -8.42
CA ALA A 56 1.69 9.08 -9.55
C ALA A 56 2.54 10.35 -9.49
N ASN A 57 2.95 10.77 -8.28
CA ASN A 57 3.77 11.95 -8.07
C ASN A 57 5.26 11.73 -8.42
N PHE A 58 5.68 10.49 -8.64
CA PHE A 58 7.06 10.14 -8.93
C PHE A 58 7.33 9.96 -10.43
N PRO A 59 8.56 10.24 -10.91
CA PRO A 59 8.99 9.87 -12.24
C PRO A 59 8.87 8.36 -12.48
N ARG A 60 8.59 7.95 -13.72
CA ARG A 60 8.44 6.54 -14.11
C ARG A 60 9.59 5.64 -13.64
N ARG A 61 10.84 6.12 -13.75
CA ARG A 61 12.02 5.39 -13.27
C ARG A 61 11.98 5.13 -11.76
N THR A 62 11.51 6.10 -10.98
CA THR A 62 11.38 5.97 -9.52
C THR A 62 10.26 4.99 -9.17
N GLN A 63 9.15 5.02 -9.92
CA GLN A 63 8.08 4.03 -9.80
C GLN A 63 8.58 2.61 -10.05
N GLU A 64 9.38 2.39 -11.10
CA GLU A 64 9.99 1.09 -11.41
C GLU A 64 10.88 0.58 -10.25
N ILE A 65 11.69 1.46 -9.65
CA ILE A 65 12.52 1.12 -8.48
C ILE A 65 11.65 0.74 -7.27
N ILE A 66 10.56 1.47 -7.00
CA ILE A 66 9.63 1.15 -5.91
C ILE A 66 8.98 -0.21 -6.16
N HIS A 67 8.59 -0.51 -7.40
CA HIS A 67 8.02 -1.81 -7.76
C HIS A 67 9.01 -2.96 -7.57
N GLU A 68 10.26 -2.77 -7.99
CA GLU A 68 11.33 -3.75 -7.80
C GLU A 68 11.60 -4.01 -6.32
N TRP A 69 11.79 -2.95 -5.52
CA TRP A 69 11.95 -3.06 -4.07
C TRP A 69 10.76 -3.75 -3.42
N ALA A 70 9.51 -3.41 -3.80
CA ALA A 70 8.32 -4.04 -3.24
C ALA A 70 8.27 -5.54 -3.54
N ASN A 71 8.78 -5.99 -4.69
CA ASN A 71 8.91 -7.40 -5.01
C ASN A 71 9.96 -8.08 -4.15
N ILE A 72 11.11 -7.45 -3.92
CA ILE A 72 12.19 -7.96 -3.05
C ILE A 72 11.71 -8.11 -1.60
N VAL A 73 11.03 -7.09 -1.06
CA VAL A 73 10.46 -7.14 0.29
C VAL A 73 9.42 -8.26 0.36
N ARG A 74 8.52 -8.36 -0.63
CA ARG A 74 7.51 -9.41 -0.67
C ARG A 74 8.13 -10.81 -0.65
N THR A 75 9.16 -11.07 -1.45
CA THR A 75 9.81 -12.38 -1.48
C THR A 75 10.55 -12.68 -0.18
N LYS A 76 11.20 -11.69 0.43
CA LYS A 76 11.91 -11.82 1.71
C LYS A 76 10.98 -12.26 2.85
N TYR A 77 9.76 -11.73 2.88
CA TYR A 77 8.79 -11.96 3.95
C TYR A 77 7.64 -12.89 3.55
N ALA A 78 7.70 -13.56 2.40
CA ALA A 78 6.68 -14.54 1.98
C ALA A 78 6.75 -15.86 2.78
N ILE A 79 7.82 -16.08 3.54
CA ILE A 79 8.08 -17.33 4.26
C ILE A 79 7.49 -17.30 5.70
N THR A 80 7.16 -16.11 6.19
CA THR A 80 6.46 -15.90 7.47
C THR A 80 4.96 -15.84 7.21
N GLU A 81 4.38 -16.94 6.74
CA GLU A 81 2.93 -17.12 6.65
C GLU A 81 2.38 -17.32 8.06
N ASP A 82 1.47 -16.44 8.50
CA ASP A 82 0.27 -16.76 9.30
C ASP A 82 -0.46 -15.50 9.85
N GLU A 83 0.13 -14.30 9.73
CA GLU A 83 -0.55 -13.07 10.16
C GLU A 83 -0.88 -12.18 8.95
N GLU A 84 -2.16 -12.07 8.59
CA GLU A 84 -2.65 -11.16 7.54
C GLU A 84 -2.29 -9.68 7.79
N ASP A 85 -1.83 -9.36 9.01
CA ASP A 85 -1.48 -8.04 9.51
C ASP A 85 0.02 -7.82 9.76
N VAL A 86 0.92 -8.65 9.18
CA VAL A 86 2.37 -8.37 9.30
C VAL A 86 2.69 -7.03 8.62
N LEU A 87 2.89 -6.03 9.47
CA LEU A 87 3.45 -4.74 9.17
C LEU A 87 4.85 -4.98 8.59
N TYR A 88 5.04 -4.79 7.28
CA TYR A 88 6.35 -4.94 6.61
C TYR A 88 7.27 -3.74 6.92
N MET A 89 7.44 -3.42 8.22
CA MET A 89 8.22 -2.28 8.70
C MET A 89 9.74 -2.48 8.68
N GLY A 90 10.24 -3.65 8.26
CA GLY A 90 11.66 -3.98 8.41
C GLY A 90 12.61 -3.20 7.49
N ASP A 91 12.22 -2.97 6.23
CA ASP A 91 13.16 -2.54 5.18
C ASP A 91 12.65 -1.33 4.38
N PRO A 92 12.64 -0.11 4.95
CA PRO A 92 12.20 1.08 4.23
C PRO A 92 13.09 1.37 3.01
N LEU A 93 12.48 1.72 1.87
CA LEU A 93 13.19 2.26 0.72
C LEU A 93 13.33 3.77 0.86
N LEU A 94 14.57 4.24 0.81
CA LEU A 94 14.89 5.66 0.83
C LEU A 94 15.13 6.18 -0.58
N ILE A 95 14.35 7.18 -0.99
CA ILE A 95 14.44 7.81 -2.30
C ILE A 95 14.92 9.24 -2.12
N ILE A 96 15.98 9.59 -2.84
CA ILE A 96 16.55 10.94 -2.80
C ILE A 96 16.42 11.58 -4.18
N GLU A 97 15.63 12.64 -4.26
CA GLU A 97 15.51 13.49 -5.44
C GLU A 97 16.35 14.75 -5.25
N TRP A 98 17.44 14.83 -6.01
CA TRP A 98 18.36 15.97 -5.95
C TRP A 98 17.84 17.16 -6.74
N ASP A 99 17.87 18.36 -6.14
CA ASP A 99 17.67 19.59 -6.89
C ASP A 99 19.02 20.04 -7.49
N LYS A 100 19.12 19.96 -8.82
CA LYS A 100 20.32 20.36 -9.55
C LYS A 100 20.64 21.84 -9.35
N ASN A 101 19.62 22.70 -9.27
CA ASN A 101 19.81 24.14 -9.11
C ASN A 101 20.34 24.44 -7.70
N GLY A 102 19.72 23.87 -6.67
CA GLY A 102 20.21 23.96 -5.29
C GLY A 102 21.65 23.46 -5.13
N LEU A 103 21.99 22.32 -5.75
CA LEU A 103 23.36 21.78 -5.72
C LEU A 103 24.38 22.72 -6.39
N GLN A 104 24.06 23.24 -7.58
CA GLN A 104 24.94 24.14 -8.33
C GLN A 104 25.15 25.47 -7.59
N GLN A 105 24.09 26.08 -7.08
CA GLN A 105 24.18 27.36 -6.37
C GLN A 105 25.01 27.26 -5.08
N ARG A 106 25.00 26.10 -4.43
CA ARG A 106 25.81 25.84 -3.23
C ARG A 106 27.20 25.25 -3.54
N GLY A 107 27.56 25.07 -4.81
CA GLY A 107 28.85 24.50 -5.23
C GLY A 107 29.05 23.05 -4.80
N ILE A 108 27.98 22.29 -4.59
CA ILE A 108 28.03 20.92 -4.05
C ILE A 108 28.00 19.91 -5.19
N GLN A 109 28.99 19.02 -5.22
CA GLN A 109 29.00 17.89 -6.14
C GLN A 109 28.21 16.71 -5.56
N LYS A 110 27.21 16.23 -6.30
CA LYS A 110 26.39 15.06 -5.91
C LYS A 110 27.23 13.84 -5.50
N THR A 111 28.31 13.58 -6.22
CA THR A 111 29.24 12.46 -5.98
C THR A 111 29.96 12.56 -4.64
N ALA A 112 30.23 13.77 -4.16
CA ALA A 112 30.89 13.98 -2.86
C ALA A 112 29.98 13.61 -1.68
N ILE A 113 28.65 13.80 -1.83
CA ILE A 113 27.67 13.41 -0.81
C ILE A 113 27.47 11.89 -0.80
N ILE A 114 27.29 11.28 -1.98
CA ILE A 114 27.09 9.82 -2.11
C ILE A 114 28.27 9.04 -1.53
N ASN A 115 29.50 9.51 -1.76
CA ASN A 115 30.71 8.83 -1.31
C ASN A 115 31.10 9.15 0.14
N GLY A 116 30.27 9.88 0.90
CA GLY A 116 30.56 10.25 2.30
C GLY A 116 31.78 11.18 2.46
N LYS A 117 32.31 11.75 1.37
CA LYS A 117 33.49 12.64 1.39
C LYS A 117 33.13 14.10 1.67
N SER A 118 31.84 14.42 1.76
CA SER A 118 31.37 15.75 2.10
C SER A 118 31.52 15.98 3.61
N LYS A 119 32.43 16.89 4.00
CA LYS A 119 32.54 17.44 5.37
C LYS A 119 31.40 18.42 5.71
N ASN A 120 30.23 18.26 5.10
CA ASN A 120 29.15 19.22 5.29
C ASN A 120 28.40 18.89 6.58
N LYS A 121 28.70 19.72 7.59
CA LYS A 121 27.97 19.89 8.85
C LYS A 121 26.47 19.86 8.57
N LEU A 122 25.74 18.94 9.20
CA LEU A 122 24.27 18.94 9.24
C LEU A 122 23.81 20.36 9.58
N THR A 123 23.08 21.01 8.68
CA THR A 123 22.61 22.37 8.92
C THR A 123 21.13 22.43 8.58
N TYR A 124 20.36 23.20 9.36
CA TYR A 124 18.89 23.14 9.35
C TYR A 124 18.31 24.13 8.33
N GLY A 125 17.10 23.87 7.85
CA GLY A 125 16.42 24.66 6.81
C GLY A 125 16.47 26.16 7.08
N GLN A 126 17.31 26.87 6.33
CA GLN A 126 17.36 28.32 6.38
C GLN A 126 16.32 28.93 5.43
N ARG A 127 15.53 29.87 5.97
CA ARG A 127 14.47 30.58 5.24
C ARG A 127 15.11 31.38 4.09
N GLY A 128 14.71 31.09 2.85
CA GLY A 128 15.21 31.77 1.66
C GLY A 128 16.40 31.11 0.96
N VAL A 129 16.88 29.95 1.44
CA VAL A 129 17.97 29.21 0.79
C VAL A 129 17.39 27.99 0.04
N PRO A 130 17.66 27.81 -1.27
CA PRO A 130 17.09 26.73 -2.06
C PRO A 130 17.50 25.36 -1.52
N THR A 131 16.53 24.44 -1.41
CA THR A 131 16.72 23.08 -0.90
C THR A 131 17.66 22.30 -1.80
N LEU A 132 18.52 21.44 -1.24
CA LEU A 132 19.40 20.59 -2.07
C LEU A 132 18.67 19.39 -2.68
N GLY A 133 17.45 19.09 -2.22
CA GLY A 133 16.65 17.97 -2.70
C GLY A 133 15.51 17.62 -1.75
N ARG A 134 14.78 16.57 -2.11
CA ARG A 134 13.70 15.94 -1.33
C ARG A 134 14.08 14.51 -1.00
N MET A 135 13.67 14.04 0.18
CA MET A 135 13.84 12.65 0.60
C MET A 135 12.48 12.05 0.89
N TYR A 136 12.26 10.84 0.41
CA TYR A 136 11.05 10.08 0.69
C TYR A 136 11.44 8.76 1.34
N SER A 137 10.70 8.38 2.38
CA SER A 137 10.73 7.05 2.96
C SER A 137 9.51 6.30 2.46
N VAL A 138 9.73 5.16 1.80
CA VAL A 138 8.67 4.26 1.34
C VAL A 138 8.69 3.03 2.23
N VAL A 139 7.60 2.83 2.96
CA VAL A 139 7.43 1.71 3.89
C VAL A 139 6.29 0.84 3.41
N ALA A 140 6.46 -0.48 3.42
CA ALA A 140 5.38 -1.40 3.11
C ALA A 140 4.51 -1.55 4.38
N GLU A 141 3.26 -1.07 4.33
CA GLU A 141 2.34 -1.17 5.47
C GLU A 141 1.77 -2.57 5.58
N ARG A 142 1.35 -3.14 4.44
CA ARG A 142 0.74 -4.45 4.32
C ARG A 142 0.86 -4.96 2.88
N LYS A 143 0.42 -6.18 2.62
CA LYS A 143 0.50 -6.79 1.28
C LYS A 143 -0.22 -5.91 0.25
N GLY A 144 0.54 -5.35 -0.69
CA GLY A 144 0.00 -4.50 -1.76
C GLY A 144 -0.29 -3.05 -1.37
N ALA A 145 0.12 -2.60 -0.19
CA ALA A 145 0.05 -1.19 0.19
C ALA A 145 1.37 -0.72 0.79
N PHE A 146 1.87 0.41 0.32
CA PHE A 146 2.98 1.14 0.95
C PHE A 146 2.49 2.53 1.31
N LYS A 147 3.27 3.17 2.16
CA LYS A 147 3.12 4.54 2.58
C LYS A 147 4.38 5.29 2.21
N VAL A 148 4.21 6.34 1.41
CA VAL A 148 5.27 7.30 1.12
C VAL A 148 5.19 8.43 2.13
N THR A 149 6.30 8.67 2.84
CA THR A 149 6.43 9.82 3.74
C THR A 149 7.56 10.71 3.26
N GLU A 150 7.27 11.96 2.91
CA GLU A 150 8.30 12.95 2.61
C GLU A 150 8.98 13.40 3.91
N ILE A 151 10.29 13.20 3.96
CA ILE A 151 11.13 13.68 5.05
C ILE A 151 11.63 15.06 4.65
N HIS A 152 11.17 16.06 5.38
CA HIS A 152 11.56 17.45 5.20
C HIS A 152 12.89 17.72 5.91
N ASN A 153 13.62 18.76 5.49
CA ASN A 153 14.85 19.24 6.13
C ASN A 153 16.02 18.22 6.17
N VAL A 154 16.02 17.20 5.32
CA VAL A 154 17.16 16.26 5.22
C VAL A 154 18.37 16.92 4.55
N PHE A 155 18.11 17.83 3.60
CA PHE A 155 19.15 18.49 2.82
C PHE A 155 19.09 20.02 2.89
N SER A 156 18.96 20.55 4.09
CA SER A 156 19.30 21.94 4.33
C SER A 156 20.80 22.06 4.63
N LEU A 157 21.44 23.13 4.13
CA LEU A 157 22.38 23.89 4.98
C LEU A 157 21.68 25.15 5.48
#